data_AF-A0A7G8BWA5-F1
#
_entry.id   AF-A0A7G8BWA5-F1
#
_cell.length_a   1.000
_cell.length_b   1.000
_cell.length_c   1.000
_cell.angle_alpha   90.00
_cell.angle_beta   90.00
_cell.angle_gamma   90.00
#
_symmetry.space_group_name_H-M   'P 1'
#
loop_
_entity.id
_entity.type
_entity.pdbx_description
1 polymer ?
#
loop_
_entity_poly.entity_id
_entity_poly.type
_entity_poly.pdbx_seq_one_letter_code
_entity_poly.pdbx_strand_id
1 'polypeptide(L)'
;MSAAVVVLPRIEAAAVQRKKTPAPAKKKPAPKTLPQVAFYRKYTEGLLRRYMKLSMEAGRAPSLLGREMFRGKVTQYRVQCFDDVVIFVHDVSRCLQQLDLEQNALITRIALQEYTQGEAAEMFHLPVWTLVRRYERTLDLLTTLFLERKLLEPFVACQEVEIRP
;
A
#
# COMPACT_ATOMS: atom_id res chain seq x y z
N MET A 1 -71.77 -8.28 -41.39
CA MET A 1 -72.10 -7.33 -40.32
C MET A 1 -71.20 -7.64 -39.13
N SER A 2 -70.37 -6.67 -38.76
CA SER A 2 -69.18 -6.72 -37.90
C SER A 2 -69.21 -7.64 -36.67
N ALA A 3 -68.21 -8.53 -36.58
CA ALA A 3 -67.76 -9.08 -35.29
C ALA A 3 -66.74 -8.10 -34.69
N ALA A 4 -67.09 -7.51 -33.54
CA ALA A 4 -66.24 -6.57 -32.82
C ALA A 4 -65.03 -7.32 -32.22
N VAL A 5 -63.83 -6.95 -32.66
CA VAL A 5 -62.56 -7.42 -32.09
C VAL A 5 -62.35 -6.71 -30.76
N VAL A 6 -62.49 -7.44 -29.66
CA VAL A 6 -62.12 -6.98 -28.32
C VAL A 6 -60.61 -7.17 -28.16
N VAL A 7 -59.85 -6.10 -28.38
CA VAL A 7 -58.41 -6.06 -28.07
C VAL A 7 -58.26 -5.80 -26.58
N LEU A 8 -58.00 -6.86 -25.81
CA LEU A 8 -57.60 -6.70 -24.41
C LEU A 8 -56.14 -6.21 -24.36
N PRO A 9 -55.81 -5.18 -23.56
CA PRO A 9 -54.42 -4.79 -23.37
C PRO A 9 -53.68 -5.91 -22.63
N ARG A 10 -52.63 -6.43 -23.27
CA ARG A 10 -51.73 -7.42 -22.70
C ARG A 10 -50.85 -6.72 -21.65
N ILE A 11 -51.30 -6.74 -20.40
CA ILE A 11 -50.52 -6.20 -19.27
C ILE A 11 -49.51 -7.28 -18.89
N GLU A 12 -48.26 -7.14 -19.35
CA GLU A 12 -47.15 -7.92 -18.85
C GLU A 12 -46.76 -7.37 -17.46
N ALA A 13 -46.99 -8.17 -16.42
CA ALA A 13 -46.42 -7.92 -15.11
C ALA A 13 -44.91 -8.17 -15.18
N ALA A 14 -44.15 -7.18 -15.62
CA ALA A 14 -42.71 -7.17 -15.46
C ALA A 14 -42.43 -7.16 -13.95
N ALA A 15 -42.04 -8.32 -13.40
CA ALA A 15 -41.54 -8.41 -12.05
C ALA A 15 -40.41 -7.39 -11.92
N VAL A 16 -40.63 -6.36 -11.10
CA VAL A 16 -39.59 -5.43 -10.70
C VAL A 16 -38.51 -6.28 -10.03
N GLN A 17 -37.46 -6.58 -10.77
CA GLN A 17 -36.24 -7.12 -10.21
C GLN A 17 -35.77 -6.06 -9.22
N ARG A 18 -36.02 -6.30 -7.93
CA ARG A 18 -35.31 -5.62 -6.86
C ARG A 18 -33.84 -5.85 -7.15
N LYS A 19 -33.18 -4.83 -7.72
CA LYS A 19 -31.73 -4.73 -7.70
C LYS A 19 -31.33 -4.99 -6.26
N LYS A 20 -30.78 -6.18 -5.99
CA LYS A 20 -30.06 -6.46 -4.77
C LYS A 20 -28.97 -5.40 -4.73
N THR A 21 -29.15 -4.40 -3.89
CA THR A 21 -28.06 -3.53 -3.46
C THR A 21 -26.91 -4.46 -3.10
N PRO A 22 -25.72 -4.32 -3.71
CA PRO A 22 -24.59 -5.12 -3.29
C PRO A 22 -24.38 -4.84 -1.81
N ALA A 23 -24.40 -5.91 -1.02
CA ALA A 23 -24.13 -5.87 0.42
C ALA A 23 -22.89 -5.00 0.68
N PRO A 24 -22.84 -4.24 1.78
CA PRO A 24 -21.68 -3.41 2.08
C PRO A 24 -20.45 -4.31 2.03
N ALA A 25 -19.53 -3.97 1.13
CA ALA A 25 -18.26 -4.67 1.00
C ALA A 25 -17.69 -4.79 2.41
N LYS A 26 -17.50 -6.03 2.87
CA LYS A 26 -16.95 -6.33 4.19
C LYS A 26 -15.63 -5.56 4.29
N LYS A 27 -15.62 -4.44 5.02
CA LYS A 27 -14.39 -3.73 5.36
C LYS A 27 -13.50 -4.77 6.00
N LYS A 28 -12.37 -5.10 5.34
CA LYS A 28 -11.33 -5.93 5.94
C LYS A 28 -11.09 -5.35 7.34
N PRO A 29 -11.11 -6.18 8.40
CA PRO A 29 -10.88 -5.67 9.74
C PRO A 29 -9.57 -4.89 9.72
N ALA A 30 -9.60 -3.64 10.22
CA ALA A 30 -8.42 -2.81 10.30
C ALA A 30 -7.31 -3.64 10.95
N PRO A 31 -6.11 -3.74 10.34
CA PRO A 31 -5.04 -4.54 10.89
C PRO A 31 -4.79 -4.05 12.31
N LYS A 32 -4.90 -4.96 13.28
CA LYS A 32 -4.50 -4.69 14.67
C LYS A 32 -3.01 -4.40 14.62
N THR A 33 -2.64 -3.12 14.61
CA THR A 33 -1.25 -2.67 14.68
C THR A 33 -0.69 -3.18 16.00
N LEU A 34 0.05 -4.29 15.95
CA LEU A 34 0.76 -4.80 17.11
C LEU A 34 1.72 -3.70 17.58
N PRO A 35 1.85 -3.45 18.88
CA PRO A 35 2.71 -2.39 19.42
C PRO A 35 4.18 -2.50 18.98
N GLN A 36 4.60 -3.65 18.46
CA GLN A 36 5.93 -3.88 17.90
C GLN A 36 6.12 -3.29 16.49
N VAL A 37 5.05 -3.05 15.71
CA VAL A 37 5.16 -2.57 14.31
C VAL A 37 5.63 -1.12 14.24
N ALA A 38 5.27 -0.29 15.22
CA ALA A 38 5.66 1.12 15.27
C ALA A 38 7.19 1.31 15.30
N PHE A 39 7.94 0.33 15.81
CA PHE A 39 9.41 0.34 15.84
C PHE A 39 10.02 0.40 14.43
N TYR A 40 9.36 -0.22 13.46
CA TYR A 40 9.85 -0.33 12.09
C TYR A 40 9.59 0.93 11.26
N ARG A 41 8.80 1.90 11.73
CA ARG A 41 8.41 3.08 10.93
C ARG A 41 9.60 3.78 10.26
N LYS A 42 10.70 4.00 11.00
CA LYS A 42 11.93 4.60 10.46
C LYS A 42 12.59 3.72 9.39
N TYR A 43 12.59 2.41 9.58
CA TYR A 43 13.10 1.45 8.60
C TYR A 43 12.23 1.44 7.34
N THR A 44 10.91 1.46 7.51
CA THR A 44 9.93 1.53 6.43
C THR A 44 10.10 2.81 5.61
N GLU A 45 10.27 3.97 6.25
CA GLU A 45 10.61 5.22 5.55
C GLU A 45 11.94 5.13 4.81
N GLY A 46 12.96 4.55 5.43
CA GLY A 46 14.26 4.33 4.79
C GLY A 46 14.17 3.40 3.57
N LEU A 47 13.34 2.36 3.63
CA LEU A 47 13.05 1.45 2.52
C LEU A 47 12.33 2.20 1.39
N LEU A 48 11.36 3.06 1.70
CA LEU A 48 10.67 3.90 0.71
C LEU A 48 11.61 4.89 0.01
N ARG A 49 12.55 5.51 0.74
CA ARG A 49 13.59 6.35 0.12
C ARG A 49 14.52 5.54 -0.78
N ARG A 50 14.91 4.34 -0.33
CA ARG A 50 15.70 3.41 -1.16
C ARG A 50 14.94 3.01 -2.42
N TYR A 51 13.65 2.71 -2.30
CA TYR A 51 12.77 2.43 -3.43
C TYR A 51 12.73 3.59 -4.42
N MET A 52 12.55 4.83 -3.95
CA MET A 52 12.54 6.00 -4.84
C MET A 52 13.84 6.10 -5.64
N LYS A 53 15.00 6.01 -4.97
CA LYS A 53 16.31 6.04 -5.60
C LYS A 53 16.48 4.93 -6.65
N LEU A 54 16.24 3.68 -6.25
CA LEU A 54 16.40 2.52 -7.12
C LEU A 54 15.40 2.52 -8.28
N SER A 55 14.18 3.03 -8.10
CA SER A 55 13.18 3.12 -9.16
C SER A 55 13.57 4.14 -10.25
N MET A 56 14.19 5.26 -9.84
CA MET A 56 14.73 6.24 -10.78
C MET A 56 15.92 5.68 -11.55
N GLU A 57 16.79 4.91 -10.88
CA GLU A 57 17.96 4.27 -11.49
C GLU A 57 17.58 3.13 -12.44
N ALA A 58 16.62 2.28 -12.06
CA ALA A 58 16.11 1.19 -12.91
C ALA A 58 15.42 1.69 -14.19
N GLY A 59 14.86 2.91 -14.17
CA GLY A 59 14.33 3.57 -15.36
C GLY A 59 15.42 4.06 -16.32
N ARG A 60 16.69 4.10 -15.89
CA ARG A 60 17.86 4.39 -16.74
C ARG A 60 18.35 3.08 -17.35
N ALA A 61 18.88 3.15 -18.58
CA ALA A 61 19.20 1.95 -19.36
C ALA A 61 20.12 0.97 -18.59
N PRO A 62 19.92 -0.36 -18.77
CA PRO A 62 20.68 -1.41 -18.06
C PRO A 62 22.20 -1.30 -18.17
N SER A 63 22.70 -0.68 -19.24
CA SER A 63 24.12 -0.44 -19.51
C SER A 63 24.82 0.44 -18.46
N LEU A 64 24.07 1.25 -17.70
CA LEU A 64 24.60 2.05 -16.59
C LEU A 64 24.61 1.29 -15.26
N LEU A 65 23.68 0.34 -15.06
CA LEU A 65 23.52 -0.36 -13.78
C LEU A 65 24.62 -1.39 -13.50
N GLY A 66 25.33 -1.87 -14.51
CA GLY A 66 26.43 -2.85 -14.35
C GLY A 66 27.66 -2.33 -13.59
N ARG A 67 27.78 -1.00 -13.36
CA ARG A 67 28.93 -0.39 -12.65
C ARG A 67 28.60 0.09 -11.24
N GLU A 68 27.31 0.15 -10.88
CA GLU A 68 26.88 0.71 -9.60
C GLU A 68 26.48 -0.41 -8.64
N MET A 69 27.39 -0.84 -7.77
CA MET A 69 27.06 -1.75 -6.69
C MET A 69 26.16 -1.03 -5.66
N PHE A 70 24.86 -1.31 -5.67
CA PHE A 70 23.87 -0.67 -4.79
C PHE A 70 23.96 -1.17 -3.34
N ARG A 71 24.95 -0.67 -2.59
CA ARG A 71 25.12 -0.92 -1.15
C ARG A 71 24.14 -0.08 -0.32
N GLY A 72 22.84 -0.37 -0.40
CA GLY A 72 21.84 0.16 0.52
C GLY A 72 21.75 -0.70 1.78
N LYS A 73 22.22 -0.20 2.93
CA LYS A 73 22.22 -0.91 4.24
C LYS A 73 20.86 -0.94 4.96
N VAL A 74 19.78 -0.56 4.30
CA VAL A 74 18.50 -0.24 4.97
C VAL A 74 17.50 -1.39 4.94
N THR A 75 17.77 -2.44 4.16
CA THR A 75 16.93 -3.64 4.08
C THR A 75 17.80 -4.88 4.02
N GLN A 76 17.29 -6.00 4.54
CA GLN A 76 17.92 -7.31 4.35
C GLN A 76 18.02 -7.69 2.86
N TYR A 77 17.17 -7.12 2.00
CA TYR A 77 17.18 -7.35 0.55
C TYR A 77 18.48 -6.84 -0.10
N ARG A 78 19.46 -7.75 -0.28
CA ARG A 78 20.76 -7.48 -0.90
C ARG A 78 20.58 -7.41 -2.41
N VAL A 79 20.79 -6.22 -2.95
CA VAL A 79 20.78 -5.98 -4.39
C VAL A 79 22.22 -6.15 -4.88
N GLN A 80 22.49 -7.18 -5.68
CA GLN A 80 23.80 -7.43 -6.27
C GLN A 80 23.79 -7.18 -7.77
N CYS A 81 22.67 -7.47 -8.43
CA CYS A 81 22.50 -7.36 -9.88
C CYS A 81 21.34 -6.43 -10.25
N PHE A 82 21.25 -6.06 -11.54
CA PHE A 82 20.13 -5.31 -12.10
C PHE A 82 18.78 -6.00 -11.85
N ASP A 83 18.72 -7.32 -12.03
CA ASP A 83 17.49 -8.08 -11.84
C ASP A 83 16.96 -7.96 -10.41
N ASP A 84 17.85 -7.94 -9.40
CA ASP A 84 17.47 -7.73 -8.01
C ASP A 84 16.87 -6.34 -7.77
N VAL A 85 17.36 -5.31 -8.48
CA VAL A 85 16.79 -3.95 -8.43
C VAL A 85 15.37 -3.98 -8.97
N VAL A 86 15.17 -4.59 -10.14
CA VAL A 86 13.86 -4.66 -10.79
C VAL A 86 12.87 -5.44 -9.93
N ILE A 87 13.27 -6.57 -9.36
CA ILE A 87 12.43 -7.35 -8.44
C ILE A 87 12.09 -6.53 -7.21
N PHE A 88 13.07 -5.89 -6.56
CA PHE A 88 12.84 -5.04 -5.40
C PHE A 88 11.85 -3.89 -5.69
N VAL A 89 12.07 -3.15 -6.79
CA VAL A 89 11.20 -2.05 -7.20
C VAL A 89 9.78 -2.56 -7.50
N HIS A 90 9.67 -3.68 -8.21
CA HIS A 90 8.38 -4.31 -8.50
C HIS A 90 7.65 -4.72 -7.22
N ASP A 91 8.33 -5.39 -6.28
CA ASP A 91 7.71 -5.90 -5.05
C ASP A 91 7.24 -4.77 -4.14
N VAL A 92 8.03 -3.71 -3.99
CA VAL A 92 7.63 -2.52 -3.23
C VAL A 92 6.45 -1.80 -3.93
N SER A 93 6.50 -1.67 -5.26
CA SER A 93 5.40 -1.08 -6.04
C SER A 93 4.09 -1.87 -5.87
N ARG A 94 4.16 -3.20 -5.86
CA ARG A 94 3.00 -4.05 -5.57
C ARG A 94 2.43 -3.82 -4.18
N CYS A 95 3.26 -3.59 -3.17
CA CYS A 95 2.79 -3.26 -1.82
C CYS A 95 2.12 -1.88 -1.79
N LEU A 96 2.68 -0.89 -2.49
CA LEU A 96 2.07 0.45 -2.60
C LEU A 96 0.70 0.41 -3.30
N GLN A 97 0.52 -0.48 -4.29
CA GLN A 97 -0.77 -0.69 -4.97
C GLN A 97 -1.86 -1.29 -4.06
N GLN A 98 -1.50 -1.89 -2.92
CA GLN A 98 -2.45 -2.44 -1.95
C GLN A 98 -3.00 -1.39 -0.98
N LEU A 99 -2.42 -0.18 -0.98
CA LEU A 99 -2.91 0.94 -0.19
C LEU A 99 -4.15 1.56 -0.83
N ASP A 100 -5.06 2.05 0.02
CA ASP A 100 -6.17 2.87 -0.43
C ASP A 100 -5.67 4.21 -1.03
N LEU A 101 -6.49 4.88 -1.83
CA LEU A 101 -6.10 6.13 -2.51
C LEU A 101 -5.55 7.20 -1.56
N GLU A 102 -6.22 7.39 -0.41
CA GLU A 102 -5.79 8.35 0.61
C GLU A 102 -4.43 7.96 1.22
N GLN A 103 -4.26 6.69 1.58
CA GLN A 103 -3.03 6.15 2.16
C GLN A 103 -1.86 6.32 1.20
N ASN A 104 -2.07 5.98 -0.07
CA ASN A 104 -1.05 6.11 -1.10
C ASN A 104 -0.66 7.56 -1.35
N ALA A 105 -1.63 8.49 -1.33
CA ALA A 105 -1.36 9.91 -1.43
C ALA A 105 -0.48 10.41 -0.26
N LEU A 106 -0.77 10.00 0.98
CA LEU A 106 0.04 10.35 2.15
C LEU A 106 1.48 9.85 2.02
N ILE A 107 1.67 8.56 1.69
CA ILE A 107 3.00 7.96 1.49
C ILE A 107 3.75 8.67 0.37
N THR A 108 3.10 8.93 -0.75
CA THR A 108 3.73 9.58 -1.90
C THR A 108 4.20 10.99 -1.54
N ARG A 109 3.36 11.81 -0.90
CA ARG A 109 3.74 13.19 -0.56
C ARG A 109 4.83 13.24 0.51
N ILE A 110 4.70 12.45 1.57
CA ILE A 110 5.58 12.59 2.74
C ILE A 110 6.85 11.74 2.57
N ALA A 111 6.72 10.45 2.23
CA ALA A 111 7.85 9.53 2.23
C ALA A 111 8.63 9.52 0.90
N LEU A 112 7.96 9.68 -0.25
CA LEU A 112 8.61 9.61 -1.57
C LEU A 112 9.02 10.99 -2.10
N GLN A 113 8.18 12.01 -1.90
CA GLN A 113 8.44 13.39 -2.35
C GLN A 113 9.03 14.27 -1.25
N GLU A 114 9.22 13.74 -0.04
CA GLU A 114 9.88 14.42 1.09
C GLU A 114 9.22 15.74 1.53
N TYR A 115 7.92 15.92 1.28
CA TYR A 115 7.17 17.06 1.84
C TYR A 115 7.15 16.98 3.36
N THR A 116 7.22 18.14 4.00
CA THR A 116 7.02 18.22 5.44
C THR A 116 5.57 17.89 5.80
N GLN A 117 5.35 17.40 7.02
CA GLN A 117 4.00 17.10 7.51
C GLN A 117 3.10 18.34 7.55
N GLY A 118 3.69 19.54 7.71
CA GLY A 118 2.98 20.82 7.65
C GLY A 118 2.49 21.15 6.23
N GLU A 119 3.39 21.13 5.25
CA GLU A 119 3.03 21.37 3.84
C GLU A 119 2.01 20.34 3.34
N ALA A 120 2.19 19.07 3.68
CA ALA A 120 1.23 18.03 3.35
C ALA A 120 -0.14 18.31 3.98
N ALA A 121 -0.18 18.77 5.24
CA ALA A 121 -1.43 19.06 5.94
C ALA A 121 -2.21 20.19 5.26
N GLU A 122 -1.51 21.22 4.80
CA GLU A 122 -2.09 22.31 4.01
C GLU A 122 -2.67 21.79 2.68
N MET A 123 -1.92 20.95 1.95
CA MET A 123 -2.40 20.37 0.67
C MET A 123 -3.63 19.47 0.84
N PHE A 124 -3.69 18.70 1.92
CA PHE A 124 -4.81 17.80 2.20
C PHE A 124 -5.97 18.50 2.94
N HIS A 125 -5.83 19.78 3.29
CA HIS A 125 -6.79 20.54 4.11
C HIS A 125 -7.14 19.83 5.43
N LEU A 126 -6.14 19.23 6.07
CA LEU A 126 -6.29 18.54 7.34
C LEU A 126 -5.46 19.25 8.41
N PRO A 127 -5.87 19.20 9.69
CA PRO A 127 -5.00 19.66 10.75
C PRO A 127 -3.80 18.71 10.89
N VAL A 128 -2.61 19.27 11.13
CA VAL A 128 -1.33 18.54 11.15
C VAL A 128 -1.41 17.26 12.00
N TRP A 129 -1.93 17.34 13.22
CA TRP A 129 -2.04 16.19 14.13
C TRP A 129 -2.89 15.04 13.58
N THR A 130 -3.94 15.34 12.80
CA THR A 130 -4.76 14.30 12.13
C THR A 130 -3.98 13.65 11.02
N LEU A 131 -3.27 14.44 10.22
CA LEU A 131 -2.41 13.94 9.15
C LEU A 131 -1.30 13.04 9.70
N VAL A 132 -0.60 13.46 10.76
CA VAL A 132 0.46 12.65 11.39
C VAL A 132 -0.09 11.31 11.85
N ARG A 133 -1.23 11.28 12.56
CA ARG A 133 -1.85 10.02 13.01
C ARG A 133 -2.26 9.11 11.84
N ARG A 134 -2.76 9.68 10.73
CA ARG A 134 -3.14 8.91 9.54
C ARG A 134 -1.89 8.35 8.84
N TYR A 135 -0.86 9.17 8.70
CA TYR A 135 0.41 8.79 8.10
C TYR A 135 1.08 7.66 8.90
N GLU A 136 1.15 7.78 10.23
CA GLU A 136 1.70 6.73 11.10
C GLU A 136 0.95 5.40 10.97
N ARG A 137 -0.39 5.42 10.97
CA ARG A 137 -1.19 4.19 10.73
C ARG A 137 -0.94 3.60 9.35
N THR A 138 -0.74 4.45 8.36
CA THR A 138 -0.44 4.00 6.99
C THR A 138 0.94 3.37 6.92
N LEU A 139 1.94 3.94 7.59
CA LEU A 139 3.26 3.33 7.73
C LEU A 139 3.18 1.98 8.46
N ASP A 140 2.38 1.87 9.52
CA ASP A 140 2.23 0.60 10.23
C ASP A 140 1.62 -0.47 9.33
N LEU A 141 0.58 -0.13 8.56
CA LEU A 141 -0.03 -1.05 7.60
C LEU A 141 0.98 -1.47 6.52
N LEU A 142 1.69 -0.50 5.93
CA LEU A 142 2.69 -0.78 4.91
C LEU A 142 3.86 -1.60 5.45
N THR A 143 4.23 -1.40 6.73
CA THR A 143 5.21 -2.23 7.43
C THR A 143 4.72 -3.67 7.54
N THR A 144 3.44 -3.90 7.90
CA THR A 144 2.91 -5.28 7.95
C THR A 144 3.00 -5.96 6.59
N LEU A 145 2.68 -5.25 5.49
CA LEU A 145 2.83 -5.78 4.14
C LEU A 145 4.29 -6.11 3.80
N PHE A 146 5.24 -5.25 4.20
CA PHE A 146 6.66 -5.50 3.97
C PHE A 146 7.20 -6.69 4.75
N LEU A 147 6.72 -6.92 5.98
CA LEU A 147 7.08 -8.10 6.77
C LEU A 147 6.49 -9.38 6.15
N GLU A 148 5.23 -9.35 5.72
CA GLU A 148 4.58 -10.48 5.02
C GLU A 148 5.32 -10.86 3.73
N ARG A 149 5.83 -9.86 3.01
CA ARG A 149 6.58 -10.04 1.76
C ARG A 149 8.08 -10.27 1.97
N LYS A 150 8.55 -10.35 3.22
CA LYS A 150 9.98 -10.49 3.58
C LYS A 150 10.89 -9.40 2.98
N LEU A 151 10.33 -8.22 2.69
CA LEU A 151 11.07 -7.02 2.29
C LEU A 151 11.77 -6.38 3.51
N LEU A 152 11.15 -6.54 4.68
CA LEU A 152 11.73 -6.33 5.98
C LEU A 152 11.84 -7.68 6.69
N GLU A 153 12.93 -7.90 7.42
CA GLU A 153 12.97 -8.99 8.37
C GLU A 153 12.44 -8.51 9.72
N PRO A 154 11.67 -9.35 10.44
CA PRO A 154 11.37 -9.07 11.82
C PRO A 154 12.71 -8.99 12.56
N PHE A 155 12.97 -7.86 13.21
CA PHE A 155 13.96 -7.83 14.27
C PHE A 155 13.53 -8.90 15.28
N VAL A 156 14.33 -9.95 15.39
CA VAL A 156 14.23 -10.89 16.51
C VAL A 156 14.41 -10.01 17.74
N ALA A 157 13.30 -9.68 18.41
CA ALA A 157 13.39 -9.03 19.70
C ALA A 157 14.24 -9.97 20.56
N CYS A 158 15.32 -9.45 21.15
CA CYS A 158 16.22 -10.19 22.03
C CYS A 158 15.54 -10.68 23.34
N GLN A 159 14.24 -10.95 23.33
CA GLN A 159 13.43 -11.40 24.45
C GLN A 159 13.03 -12.86 24.38
N GLU A 160 13.25 -13.56 23.26
CA GLU A 160 13.32 -15.02 23.29
C GLU A 160 14.74 -15.46 23.66
N VAL A 161 15.15 -15.09 24.87
CA VAL A 161 16.17 -15.87 25.57
C VAL A 161 15.49 -17.20 25.85
N GLU A 162 15.80 -18.21 25.04
CA GLU A 162 15.48 -19.60 25.32
C GLU A 162 15.95 -19.92 26.75
N ILE A 163 15.03 -19.95 27.70
CA ILE A 163 15.24 -20.65 28.96
C ILE A 163 15.19 -22.14 28.59
N ARG A 164 16.35 -22.69 28.22
CA ARG A 164 16.54 -24.14 28.19
C ARG A 164 16.43 -24.66 29.64
N PRO A 165 15.70 -25.78 29.86
CA PRO A 165 15.58 -26.40 31.17
C PRO A 165 16.92 -26.93 31.70
#